data_AF-A0A674C775-F1
#
_entry.id   AF-A0A674C775-F1
#
_cell.length_a   1.000
_cell.length_b   1.000
_cell.length_c   1.000
_cell.angle_alpha   90.00
_cell.angle_beta   90.00
_cell.angle_gamma   90.00
#
_symmetry.space_group_name_H-M   'P 1'
#
loop_
_entity.id
_entity.type
_entity.pdbx_description
1 polymer ?
#
loop_
_entity_poly.entity_id
_entity_poly.type
_entity_poly.pdbx_seq_one_letter_code
_entity_poly.pdbx_strand_id
1 'polypeptide(L)'
;MAANAGSMFQYWKRFDLQLLQRELDATATQLANRQDESEQSRKKLIDQSRDFKKNTPEDVRKQVAPLLKSFQGEIDALSKRSKEAEGSFLNVYKTLIDVPDPAPALELGQQLQLKLQRMHDIETENLKLRETLEDYNKEFTEVKNQEVTIKALKEKIREYEQSLKNQAENLVQEKQVQLHNDYAEKERKLQESQESMSSKLVEAEHKAQSLQTALETTQAELFDLKTKYDEDCTAKADEIEMVMTDLERANQRAEAAQREADTLREQLTSSNQSLQLTTQIQTTPDMVRCPIAVSRSSLEAELGAKDRETVQLVEDVQRLQASLSKLRESSSTQITQLQIQLSTKTATLKVDYIDTHTSLSHTHTHTHTHTHTHTHTHTHTCSHPHTYLQLEFSSAVRTSAEQRALILKLEHDLSSIQTMSSMLRPDADGADLTSMIDTIPEPIKEATAMFAGLGMAPQGELPQGQMDSLLSIISSQRERFRSRNQELEATQTGRDRPETVQ
;
A
#
# COMPACT_ATOMS: atom_id res chain seq x y z
N MET A 1 -31.98 -68.98 -3.42
CA MET A 1 -32.20 -68.00 -2.35
C MET A 1 -31.62 -68.58 -1.07
N ALA A 2 -30.38 -68.23 -0.71
CA ALA A 2 -29.82 -68.67 0.56
C ALA A 2 -30.44 -67.81 1.68
N ALA A 3 -31.12 -68.44 2.63
CA ALA A 3 -31.65 -67.73 3.80
C ALA A 3 -30.47 -67.11 4.58
N ASN A 4 -30.54 -65.81 4.88
CA ASN A 4 -29.56 -65.13 5.73
C ASN A 4 -29.55 -65.80 7.12
N ALA A 5 -28.38 -65.94 7.76
CA ALA A 5 -28.24 -66.47 9.12
C ALA A 5 -29.24 -65.83 10.12
N GLY A 6 -29.49 -64.52 9.99
CA GLY A 6 -30.51 -63.85 10.80
C GLY A 6 -31.94 -64.35 10.55
N SER A 7 -32.31 -64.62 9.29
CA SER A 7 -33.63 -65.20 8.97
C SER A 7 -33.77 -66.64 9.43
N MET A 8 -32.68 -67.43 9.35
CA MET A 8 -32.66 -68.81 9.88
C MET A 8 -32.77 -68.83 11.40
N PHE A 9 -32.08 -67.93 12.11
CA PHE A 9 -32.21 -67.78 13.56
C PHE A 9 -33.65 -67.46 13.96
N GLN A 10 -34.28 -66.49 13.31
CA GLN A 10 -35.68 -66.13 13.59
C GLN A 10 -36.65 -67.27 13.33
N TYR A 11 -36.40 -68.08 12.30
CA TYR A 11 -37.20 -69.28 12.02
C TYR A 11 -37.08 -70.31 13.14
N TRP A 12 -35.86 -70.71 13.52
CA TRP A 12 -35.64 -71.72 14.56
C TRP A 12 -36.12 -71.28 15.94
N LYS A 13 -35.97 -69.99 16.25
CA LYS A 13 -36.51 -69.40 17.48
C LYS A 13 -38.04 -69.48 17.55
N ARG A 14 -38.74 -69.32 16.41
CA ARG A 14 -40.20 -69.46 16.33
C ARG A 14 -40.66 -70.91 16.27
N PHE A 15 -39.85 -71.78 15.67
CA PHE A 15 -40.11 -73.22 15.60
C PHE A 15 -40.07 -73.88 16.99
N ASP A 16 -39.22 -73.36 17.90
CA ASP A 16 -39.10 -73.82 19.29
C ASP A 16 -38.94 -75.33 19.40
N LEU A 17 -37.76 -75.82 18.99
CA LEU A 17 -37.45 -77.24 19.00
C LEU A 17 -37.58 -77.85 20.39
N GLN A 18 -37.27 -77.09 21.44
CA GLN A 18 -37.36 -77.54 22.84
C GLN A 18 -38.81 -77.80 23.24
N LEU A 19 -39.73 -76.93 22.85
CA LEU A 19 -41.16 -77.15 23.08
C LEU A 19 -41.65 -78.41 22.35
N LEU A 20 -41.28 -78.58 21.07
CA LEU A 20 -41.64 -79.75 20.28
C LEU A 20 -41.08 -81.04 20.89
N GLN A 21 -39.82 -81.04 21.32
CA GLN A 21 -39.18 -82.18 21.99
C GLN A 21 -39.96 -82.58 23.25
N ARG A 22 -40.35 -81.62 24.09
CA ARG A 22 -41.16 -81.87 25.29
C ARG A 22 -42.54 -82.43 24.98
N GLU A 23 -43.20 -81.95 23.94
CA GLU A 23 -44.51 -82.47 23.49
C GLU A 23 -44.41 -83.90 22.96
N LEU A 24 -43.33 -84.19 22.22
CA LEU A 24 -43.06 -85.54 21.73
C LEU A 24 -42.73 -86.52 22.88
N ASP A 25 -41.95 -86.10 23.89
CA ASP A 25 -41.68 -86.90 25.10
C ASP A 25 -42.97 -87.25 25.86
N ALA A 26 -43.85 -86.27 26.03
CA ALA A 26 -45.15 -86.49 26.67
C ALA A 26 -46.00 -87.49 25.87
N THR A 27 -46.01 -87.36 24.54
CA THR A 27 -46.75 -88.26 23.64
C THR A 27 -46.15 -89.67 23.65
N ALA A 28 -44.83 -89.81 23.65
CA ALA A 28 -44.13 -91.10 23.74
C ALA A 28 -44.42 -91.80 25.07
N THR A 29 -44.44 -91.05 26.18
CA THR A 29 -44.81 -91.58 27.50
C THR A 29 -46.27 -92.06 27.55
N GLN A 30 -47.20 -91.27 27.01
CA GLN A 30 -48.60 -91.68 26.90
C GLN A 30 -48.77 -92.91 26.01
N LEU A 31 -47.98 -92.99 24.94
CA LEU A 31 -48.02 -94.13 24.04
C LEU A 31 -47.57 -95.42 24.74
N ALA A 32 -46.48 -95.39 25.51
CA ALA A 32 -46.02 -96.53 26.29
C ALA A 32 -47.11 -97.03 27.27
N ASN A 33 -47.77 -96.11 27.99
CA ASN A 33 -48.88 -96.47 28.88
C ASN A 33 -50.05 -97.12 28.11
N ARG A 34 -50.39 -96.61 26.92
CA ARG A 34 -51.45 -97.19 26.07
C ARG A 34 -51.08 -98.56 25.51
N GLN A 35 -49.81 -98.80 25.20
CA GLN A 35 -49.32 -100.13 24.80
C GLN A 35 -49.56 -101.14 25.93
N ASP A 36 -49.15 -100.80 27.17
CA ASP A 36 -49.34 -101.66 28.34
C ASP A 36 -50.82 -101.93 28.64
N GLU A 37 -51.68 -100.90 28.58
CA GLU A 37 -53.13 -101.04 28.76
C GLU A 37 -53.78 -101.92 27.69
N SER A 38 -53.37 -101.77 26.44
CA SER A 38 -53.86 -102.56 25.31
C SER A 38 -53.45 -104.03 25.43
N GLU A 39 -52.20 -104.30 25.84
CA GLU A 39 -51.72 -105.66 26.07
C GLU A 39 -52.45 -106.34 27.25
N GLN A 40 -52.68 -105.63 28.35
CA GLN A 40 -53.48 -106.13 29.48
C GLN A 40 -54.93 -106.39 29.09
N SER A 41 -55.55 -105.46 28.35
CA SER A 41 -56.93 -105.60 27.86
C SER A 41 -57.08 -106.79 26.91
N ARG A 42 -56.11 -106.99 26.01
CA ARG A 42 -56.07 -108.16 25.12
C ARG A 42 -55.95 -109.46 25.90
N LYS A 43 -55.09 -109.52 26.93
CA LYS A 43 -54.96 -110.69 27.81
C LYS A 43 -56.29 -111.01 28.52
N LYS A 44 -56.96 -109.99 29.07
CA LYS A 44 -58.27 -110.13 29.72
C LYS A 44 -59.34 -110.66 28.75
N LEU A 45 -59.38 -110.16 27.51
CA LEU A 45 -60.30 -110.65 26.48
C LEU A 45 -60.04 -112.12 26.11
N ILE A 46 -58.77 -112.54 26.05
CA ILE A 46 -58.40 -113.94 25.81
C ILE A 46 -58.91 -114.84 26.93
N ASP A 47 -58.73 -114.44 28.19
CA ASP A 47 -59.18 -115.19 29.36
C ASP A 47 -60.72 -115.27 29.41
N GLN A 48 -61.42 -114.15 29.19
CA GLN A 48 -62.89 -114.12 29.08
C GLN A 48 -63.43 -115.00 27.94
N SER A 49 -62.77 -114.99 26.78
CA SER A 49 -63.12 -115.85 25.64
C SER A 49 -62.93 -117.34 25.96
N ARG A 50 -61.91 -117.68 26.75
CA ARG A 50 -61.67 -119.05 27.24
C ARG A 50 -62.72 -119.49 28.23
N ASP A 51 -63.07 -118.64 29.19
CA ASP A 51 -64.11 -118.91 30.19
C ASP A 51 -65.48 -119.08 29.53
N PHE A 52 -65.81 -118.22 28.55
CA PHE A 52 -67.01 -118.37 27.74
C PHE A 52 -67.06 -119.72 27.04
N LYS A 53 -65.96 -120.16 26.41
CA LYS A 53 -65.89 -121.47 25.75
C LYS A 53 -66.05 -122.64 26.73
N LYS A 54 -65.57 -122.51 27.97
CA LYS A 54 -65.64 -123.57 29.00
C LYS A 54 -67.05 -123.71 29.59
N ASN A 55 -67.75 -122.60 29.80
CA ASN A 55 -68.99 -122.54 30.58
C ASN A 55 -70.28 -122.45 29.73
N THR A 56 -70.17 -122.47 28.39
CA THR A 56 -71.32 -122.29 27.48
C THR A 56 -71.71 -123.61 26.77
N PRO A 57 -73.02 -123.91 26.62
CA PRO A 57 -73.55 -125.03 25.81
C PRO A 57 -73.01 -125.09 24.37
N GLU A 58 -72.91 -126.31 23.80
CA GLU A 58 -72.23 -126.57 22.54
C GLU A 58 -72.94 -125.96 21.30
N ASP A 59 -74.27 -125.91 21.32
CA ASP A 59 -75.12 -125.32 20.29
C ASP A 59 -74.89 -123.81 20.16
N VAL A 60 -74.89 -123.08 21.28
CA VAL A 60 -74.59 -121.65 21.34
C VAL A 60 -73.13 -121.40 20.93
N ARG A 61 -72.20 -122.26 21.34
CA ARG A 61 -70.79 -122.16 20.95
C ARG A 61 -70.60 -122.27 19.44
N LYS A 62 -71.34 -123.16 18.76
CA LYS A 62 -71.28 -123.31 17.30
C LYS A 62 -71.80 -122.08 16.57
N GLN A 63 -72.85 -121.43 17.07
CA GLN A 63 -73.40 -120.20 16.48
C GLN A 63 -72.50 -118.98 16.68
N VAL A 64 -71.88 -118.86 17.87
CA VAL A 64 -71.05 -117.69 18.23
C VAL A 64 -69.59 -117.81 17.73
N ALA A 65 -69.11 -119.02 17.42
CA ALA A 65 -67.72 -119.24 17.00
C ALA A 65 -67.27 -118.45 15.74
N PRO A 66 -68.06 -118.34 14.65
CA PRO A 66 -67.71 -117.50 13.51
C PRO A 66 -67.58 -116.02 13.87
N LEU A 67 -68.47 -115.53 14.75
CA LEU A 67 -68.46 -114.14 15.23
C LEU A 67 -67.20 -113.85 16.06
N LEU A 68 -66.84 -114.74 17.00
CA LEU A 68 -65.61 -114.62 17.79
C LEU A 68 -64.35 -114.63 16.92
N LYS A 69 -64.32 -115.48 15.87
CA LYS A 69 -63.21 -115.50 14.91
C LYS A 69 -63.12 -114.19 14.12
N SER A 70 -64.24 -113.61 13.71
CA SER A 70 -64.26 -112.33 13.00
C SER A 70 -63.78 -111.17 13.89
N PHE A 71 -64.25 -111.10 15.14
CA PHE A 71 -63.75 -110.10 16.11
C PHE A 71 -62.26 -110.29 16.40
N GLN A 72 -61.79 -111.54 16.52
CA GLN A 72 -60.37 -111.83 16.71
C GLN A 72 -59.53 -111.34 15.51
N GLY A 73 -59.98 -111.61 14.28
CA GLY A 73 -59.31 -111.13 13.07
C GLY A 73 -59.22 -109.60 13.00
N GLU A 74 -60.30 -108.88 13.33
CA GLU A 74 -60.31 -107.42 13.36
C GLU A 74 -59.40 -106.86 14.47
N ILE A 75 -59.43 -107.45 15.67
CA ILE A 75 -58.56 -107.05 16.79
C ILE A 75 -57.08 -107.26 16.43
N ASP A 76 -56.74 -108.38 15.79
CA ASP A 76 -55.36 -108.67 15.36
C ASP A 76 -54.92 -107.71 14.23
N ALA A 77 -55.80 -107.39 13.28
CA ALA A 77 -55.54 -106.41 12.23
C ALA A 77 -55.35 -104.99 12.80
N LEU A 78 -56.22 -104.56 13.72
CA LEU A 78 -56.11 -103.28 14.42
C LEU A 78 -54.82 -103.20 15.23
N SER A 79 -54.46 -104.28 15.95
CA SER A 79 -53.23 -104.37 16.73
C SER A 79 -52.00 -104.25 15.83
N LYS A 80 -52.02 -104.88 14.65
CA LYS A 80 -50.93 -104.77 13.67
C LYS A 80 -50.78 -103.33 13.16
N ARG A 81 -51.88 -102.69 12.75
CA ARG A 81 -51.88 -101.30 12.28
C ARG A 81 -51.42 -100.33 13.37
N SER A 82 -51.84 -100.54 14.62
CA SER A 82 -51.38 -99.74 15.77
C SER A 82 -49.88 -99.87 15.94
N LYS A 83 -49.34 -101.09 16.02
CA LYS A 83 -47.89 -101.33 16.18
C LYS A 83 -47.06 -100.72 15.06
N GLU A 84 -47.53 -100.76 13.82
CA GLU A 84 -46.85 -100.13 12.67
C GLU A 84 -46.85 -98.60 12.75
N ALA A 85 -47.98 -97.98 13.12
CA ALA A 85 -48.07 -96.53 13.33
C ALA A 85 -47.22 -96.06 14.51
N GLU A 86 -47.26 -96.79 15.63
CA GLU A 86 -46.48 -96.54 16.84
C GLU A 86 -44.98 -96.69 16.56
N GLY A 87 -44.58 -97.73 15.84
CA GLY A 87 -43.20 -97.92 15.41
C GLY A 87 -42.70 -96.78 14.52
N SER A 88 -43.54 -96.30 13.61
CA SER A 88 -43.22 -95.15 12.74
C SER A 88 -43.04 -93.87 13.54
N PHE A 89 -43.94 -93.60 14.49
CA PHE A 89 -43.83 -92.47 15.42
C PHE A 89 -42.53 -92.54 16.24
N LEU A 90 -42.26 -93.69 16.87
CA LEU A 90 -41.06 -93.88 17.70
C LEU A 90 -39.77 -93.73 16.89
N ASN A 91 -39.77 -94.11 15.61
CA ASN A 91 -38.62 -93.91 14.74
C ASN A 91 -38.33 -92.41 14.52
N VAL A 92 -39.35 -91.61 14.20
CA VAL A 92 -39.20 -90.15 14.04
C VAL A 92 -38.83 -89.49 15.37
N TYR A 93 -39.48 -89.88 16.46
CA TYR A 93 -39.21 -89.38 17.80
C TYR A 93 -37.73 -89.56 18.19
N LYS A 94 -37.18 -90.78 18.03
CA LYS A 94 -35.75 -91.06 18.31
C LYS A 94 -34.81 -90.15 17.54
N THR A 95 -35.13 -89.84 16.28
CA THR A 95 -34.28 -88.95 15.48
C THR A 95 -34.36 -87.48 15.88
N LEU A 96 -35.47 -87.03 16.46
CA LEU A 96 -35.70 -85.62 16.79
C LEU A 96 -35.31 -85.26 18.23
N ILE A 97 -35.38 -86.21 19.16
CA ILE A 97 -35.14 -85.94 20.58
C ILE A 97 -33.65 -85.66 20.88
N ASP A 98 -32.75 -86.30 20.14
CA ASP A 98 -31.31 -86.13 20.32
C ASP A 98 -30.72 -84.93 19.56
N VAL A 99 -31.54 -84.21 18.77
CA VAL A 99 -31.06 -83.08 17.97
C VAL A 99 -30.84 -81.86 18.89
N PRO A 100 -29.61 -81.32 18.97
CA PRO A 100 -29.35 -80.10 19.72
C PRO A 100 -30.03 -78.91 19.06
N ASP A 101 -30.52 -77.97 19.86
CA ASP A 101 -31.14 -76.75 19.36
C ASP A 101 -30.13 -75.91 18.55
N PRO A 102 -30.38 -75.61 17.26
CA PRO A 102 -29.50 -74.79 16.45
C PRO A 102 -29.62 -73.28 16.76
N ALA A 103 -30.67 -72.83 17.47
CA ALA A 103 -30.91 -71.41 17.70
C ALA A 103 -29.74 -70.68 18.41
N PRO A 104 -29.13 -71.21 19.48
CA PRO A 104 -27.99 -70.56 20.14
C PRO A 104 -26.75 -70.42 19.25
N ALA A 105 -26.47 -71.44 18.42
CA ALA A 105 -25.34 -71.39 17.50
C ALA A 105 -25.56 -70.36 16.38
N LEU A 106 -26.79 -70.28 15.86
CA LEU A 106 -27.17 -69.28 14.87
C LEU A 106 -27.16 -67.85 15.45
N GLU A 107 -27.57 -67.68 16.72
CA GLU A 107 -27.47 -66.39 17.42
C GLU A 107 -26.03 -65.91 17.53
N LEU A 108 -25.13 -66.79 17.99
CA LEU A 108 -23.70 -66.47 18.07
C LEU A 108 -23.13 -66.12 16.69
N GLY A 109 -23.48 -66.89 15.67
CA GLY A 109 -23.08 -66.62 14.28
C GLY A 109 -23.56 -65.24 13.81
N GLN A 110 -24.80 -64.87 14.10
CA GLN A 110 -25.35 -63.55 13.77
C GLN A 110 -24.62 -62.43 14.53
N GLN A 111 -24.33 -62.62 15.82
CA GLN A 111 -23.59 -61.64 16.62
C GLN A 111 -22.16 -61.46 16.11
N LEU A 112 -21.47 -62.55 15.74
CA LEU A 112 -20.13 -62.50 15.16
C LEU A 112 -20.13 -61.80 13.80
N GLN A 113 -21.14 -62.07 12.96
CA GLN A 113 -21.30 -61.39 11.67
C GLN A 113 -21.47 -59.87 11.85
N LEU A 114 -22.28 -59.42 12.82
CA LEU A 114 -22.43 -58.00 13.12
C LEU A 114 -21.14 -57.38 13.67
N LYS A 115 -20.41 -58.10 14.52
CA LYS A 115 -19.09 -57.64 15.02
C LYS A 115 -18.07 -57.51 13.89
N LEU A 116 -18.05 -58.46 12.96
CA LEU A 116 -17.16 -58.45 11.80
C LEU A 116 -17.48 -57.27 10.87
N GLN A 117 -18.77 -56.97 10.64
CA GLN A 117 -19.17 -55.80 9.87
C GLN A 117 -18.69 -54.50 10.53
N ARG A 118 -18.91 -54.34 11.84
CA ARG A 118 -18.42 -53.16 12.58
C ARG A 118 -16.90 -53.04 12.56
N MET A 119 -16.18 -54.16 12.67
CA MET A 119 -14.73 -54.19 12.57
C MET A 119 -14.27 -53.67 11.20
N HIS A 120 -14.90 -54.12 10.12
CA HIS A 120 -14.59 -53.66 8.77
C HIS A 120 -14.86 -52.17 8.56
N ASP A 121 -15.96 -51.65 9.12
CA ASP A 121 -16.29 -50.23 9.09
C ASP A 121 -15.20 -49.40 9.81
N ILE A 122 -14.80 -49.83 11.01
CA ILE A 122 -13.73 -49.19 11.80
C ILE A 122 -12.38 -49.27 11.09
N GLU A 123 -12.03 -50.40 10.48
CA GLU A 123 -10.78 -50.56 9.71
C GLU A 123 -10.74 -49.60 8.52
N THR A 124 -11.87 -49.45 7.82
CA THR A 124 -12.00 -48.53 6.69
C THR A 124 -11.88 -47.07 7.14
N GLU A 125 -12.50 -46.71 8.26
CA GLU A 125 -12.35 -45.37 8.86
C GLU A 125 -10.91 -45.12 9.29
N ASN A 126 -10.26 -46.10 9.94
CA ASN A 126 -8.87 -45.98 10.38
C ASN A 126 -7.92 -45.78 9.20
N LEU A 127 -8.16 -46.46 8.07
CA LEU A 127 -7.39 -46.27 6.85
C LEU A 127 -7.54 -44.83 6.32
N LYS A 128 -8.77 -44.32 6.20
CA LYS A 128 -9.02 -42.93 5.76
C LYS A 128 -8.40 -41.90 6.70
N LEU A 129 -8.45 -42.14 8.01
CA LEU A 129 -7.79 -41.28 9.00
C LEU A 129 -6.26 -41.29 8.85
N ARG A 130 -5.67 -42.44 8.50
CA ARG A 130 -4.23 -42.51 8.23
C ARG A 130 -3.85 -41.78 6.95
N GLU A 131 -4.64 -41.92 5.89
CA GLU A 131 -4.42 -41.20 4.62
C GLU A 131 -4.48 -39.69 4.83
N THR A 132 -5.53 -39.19 5.50
CA THR A 132 -5.65 -37.75 5.83
C THR A 132 -4.53 -37.23 6.72
N LEU A 133 -4.06 -38.02 7.69
CA LEU A 133 -2.87 -37.66 8.48
C LEU A 133 -1.59 -37.64 7.64
N GLU A 134 -1.44 -38.53 6.67
CA GLU A 134 -0.31 -38.53 5.76
C GLU A 134 -0.30 -37.27 4.87
N ASP A 135 -1.47 -36.88 4.36
CA ASP A 135 -1.63 -35.67 3.56
C ASP A 135 -1.34 -34.41 4.37
N TYR A 136 -1.85 -34.30 5.61
CA TYR A 136 -1.48 -33.19 6.49
C TYR A 136 0.02 -33.15 6.82
N ASN A 137 0.66 -34.31 6.98
CA ASN A 137 2.11 -34.35 7.17
C ASN A 137 2.86 -33.87 5.92
N LYS A 138 2.40 -34.20 4.70
CA LYS A 138 2.97 -33.68 3.44
C LYS A 138 2.81 -32.16 3.38
N GLU A 139 1.61 -31.63 3.61
CA GLU A 139 1.35 -30.18 3.66
C GLU A 139 2.25 -29.50 4.70
N PHE A 140 2.40 -30.09 5.89
CA PHE A 140 3.28 -29.56 6.93
C PHE A 140 4.75 -29.48 6.48
N THR A 141 5.24 -30.50 5.78
CA THR A 141 6.60 -30.45 5.22
C THR A 141 6.75 -29.39 4.14
N GLU A 142 5.72 -29.18 3.31
CA GLU A 142 5.73 -28.14 2.29
C GLU A 142 5.73 -26.74 2.91
N VAL A 143 4.89 -26.48 3.91
CA VAL A 143 4.85 -25.21 4.66
C VAL A 143 6.21 -24.95 5.31
N LYS A 144 6.84 -25.97 5.90
CA LYS A 144 8.18 -25.84 6.48
C LYS A 144 9.24 -25.48 5.43
N ASN A 145 9.14 -26.03 4.23
CA ASN A 145 10.02 -25.67 3.11
C ASN A 145 9.77 -24.22 2.65
N GLN A 146 8.51 -23.79 2.58
CA GLN A 146 8.15 -22.41 2.26
C GLN A 146 8.70 -21.42 3.32
N GLU A 147 8.74 -21.80 4.60
CA GLU A 147 9.35 -20.98 5.66
C GLU A 147 10.84 -20.70 5.40
N VAL A 148 11.58 -21.69 4.87
CA VAL A 148 12.99 -21.52 4.48
C VAL A 148 13.11 -20.52 3.33
N THR A 149 12.25 -20.63 2.31
CA THR A 149 12.22 -19.67 1.19
C THR A 149 11.88 -18.26 1.66
N ILE A 150 10.90 -18.11 2.56
CA ILE A 150 10.54 -16.82 3.14
C ILE A 150 11.73 -16.22 3.91
N LYS A 151 12.46 -17.02 4.69
CA LYS A 151 13.67 -16.55 5.40
C LYS A 151 14.74 -16.07 4.41
N ALA A 152 14.99 -16.82 3.34
CA ALA A 152 15.95 -16.43 2.30
C ALA A 152 15.54 -15.12 1.58
N LEU A 153 14.26 -14.98 1.24
CA LEU A 153 13.75 -13.76 0.61
C LEU A 153 13.81 -12.55 1.54
N LYS A 154 13.49 -12.73 2.83
CA LYS A 154 13.62 -11.66 3.84
C LYS A 154 15.07 -11.21 4.00
N GLU A 155 16.03 -12.14 4.00
CA GLU A 155 17.44 -11.78 4.08
C GLU A 155 17.89 -11.01 2.82
N LYS A 156 17.45 -11.45 1.64
CA LYS A 156 17.74 -10.75 0.39
C LYS A 156 17.17 -9.32 0.35
N ILE A 157 15.96 -9.11 0.89
CA ILE A 157 15.38 -7.77 1.05
C ILE A 157 16.25 -6.93 1.98
N ARG A 158 16.68 -7.49 3.13
CA ARG A 158 17.56 -6.83 4.09
C ARG A 158 18.89 -6.42 3.46
N GLU A 159 19.49 -7.28 2.64
CA GLU A 159 20.72 -6.99 1.90
C GLU A 159 20.53 -5.84 0.90
N TYR A 160 19.42 -5.81 0.16
CA TYR A 160 19.12 -4.72 -0.76
C TYR A 160 18.86 -3.40 -0.03
N GLU A 161 18.10 -3.42 1.07
CA GLU A 161 17.86 -2.24 1.91
C GLU A 161 19.17 -1.69 2.47
N GLN A 162 20.05 -2.56 2.97
CA GLN A 162 21.36 -2.15 3.48
C GLN A 162 22.26 -1.58 2.37
N SER A 163 22.25 -2.19 1.19
CA SER A 163 23.00 -1.71 0.03
C SER A 163 22.52 -0.33 -0.43
N LEU A 164 21.20 -0.13 -0.52
CA LEU A 164 20.61 1.17 -0.86
C LEU A 164 20.92 2.24 0.19
N LYS A 165 20.83 1.89 1.48
CA LYS A 165 21.20 2.78 2.58
C LYS A 165 22.67 3.20 2.48
N ASN A 166 23.58 2.25 2.26
CA ASN A 166 25.00 2.55 2.10
C ASN A 166 25.25 3.43 0.86
N GLN A 167 24.56 3.19 -0.26
CA GLN A 167 24.67 4.06 -1.44
C GLN A 167 24.18 5.48 -1.17
N ALA A 168 23.06 5.63 -0.46
CA ALA A 168 22.53 6.94 -0.07
C ALA A 168 23.49 7.66 0.89
N GLU A 169 24.02 6.98 1.89
CA GLU A 169 25.03 7.52 2.82
C GLU A 169 26.30 7.97 2.10
N ASN A 170 26.80 7.16 1.16
CA ASN A 170 27.97 7.51 0.34
C ASN A 170 27.70 8.75 -0.53
N LEU A 171 26.54 8.83 -1.21
CA LEU A 171 26.16 9.98 -2.02
C LEU A 171 26.04 11.26 -1.17
N VAL A 172 25.46 11.16 0.03
CA VAL A 172 25.36 12.29 0.96
C VAL A 172 26.74 12.73 1.42
N GLN A 173 27.63 11.80 1.80
CA GLN A 173 29.00 12.12 2.18
C GLN A 173 29.76 12.78 1.04
N GLU A 174 29.67 12.25 -0.17
CA GLU A 174 30.32 12.81 -1.35
C GLU A 174 29.82 14.24 -1.63
N LYS A 175 28.51 14.47 -1.57
CA LYS A 175 27.93 15.82 -1.72
C LYS A 175 28.30 16.77 -0.59
N GLN A 176 28.41 16.26 0.63
CA GLN A 176 28.84 17.06 1.78
C GLN A 176 30.30 17.49 1.63
N VAL A 177 31.18 16.60 1.20
CA VAL A 177 32.59 16.92 0.90
C VAL A 177 32.68 17.90 -0.26
N GLN A 178 31.90 17.70 -1.32
CA GLN A 178 31.87 18.62 -2.46
C GLN A 178 31.44 20.04 -2.05
N LEU A 179 30.34 20.16 -1.31
CA LEU A 179 29.88 21.46 -0.80
C LEU A 179 30.92 22.10 0.12
N HIS A 180 31.54 21.34 1.00
CA HIS A 180 32.58 21.86 1.89
C HIS A 180 33.76 22.43 1.11
N ASN A 181 34.24 21.72 0.08
CA ASN A 181 35.30 22.20 -0.80
C ASN A 181 34.89 23.46 -1.58
N ASP A 182 33.67 23.51 -2.11
CA ASP A 182 33.15 24.67 -2.84
C ASP A 182 33.05 25.91 -1.92
N TYR A 183 32.62 25.72 -0.65
CA TYR A 183 32.59 26.78 0.35
C TYR A 183 34.00 27.25 0.72
N ALA A 184 34.94 26.33 0.96
CA ALA A 184 36.32 26.66 1.26
C ALA A 184 37.01 27.42 0.10
N GLU A 185 36.73 27.05 -1.15
CA GLU A 185 37.28 27.75 -2.32
C GLU A 185 36.66 29.15 -2.48
N LYS A 186 35.35 29.30 -2.23
CA LYS A 186 34.69 30.62 -2.22
C LYS A 186 35.23 31.51 -1.12
N GLU A 187 35.41 30.96 0.08
CA GLU A 187 36.01 31.66 1.22
C GLU A 187 37.43 32.13 0.87
N ARG A 188 38.27 31.26 0.29
CA ARG A 188 39.61 31.64 -0.16
C ARG A 188 39.58 32.76 -1.21
N LYS A 189 38.70 32.68 -2.22
CA LYS A 189 38.57 33.72 -3.25
C LYS A 189 38.11 35.06 -2.67
N LEU A 190 37.17 35.02 -1.72
CA LEU A 190 36.72 36.22 -1.01
C LEU A 190 37.85 36.83 -0.19
N GLN A 191 38.61 35.99 0.52
CA GLN A 191 39.78 36.41 1.28
C GLN A 191 40.85 37.06 0.38
N GLU A 192 41.23 36.41 -0.72
CA GLU A 192 42.20 36.95 -1.69
C GLU A 192 41.73 38.30 -2.28
N SER A 193 40.45 38.42 -2.62
CA SER A 193 39.86 39.68 -3.11
C SER A 193 39.86 40.77 -2.03
N GLN A 194 39.49 40.41 -0.80
CA GLN A 194 39.52 41.31 0.35
C GLN A 194 40.94 41.80 0.64
N GLU A 195 41.93 40.93 0.63
CA GLU A 195 43.34 41.27 0.80
C GLU A 195 43.84 42.17 -0.34
N SER A 196 43.48 41.87 -1.60
CA SER A 196 43.81 42.73 -2.75
C SER A 196 43.18 44.13 -2.63
N MET A 197 41.91 44.21 -2.23
CA MET A 197 41.22 45.49 -2.02
C MET A 197 41.80 46.26 -0.84
N SER A 198 42.16 45.57 0.25
CA SER A 198 42.85 46.16 1.40
C SER A 198 44.21 46.72 0.99
N SER A 199 44.99 45.99 0.19
CA SER A 199 46.29 46.47 -0.32
C SER A 199 46.12 47.73 -1.17
N LYS A 200 45.14 47.74 -2.08
CA LYS A 200 44.84 48.93 -2.90
C LYS A 200 44.40 50.12 -2.07
N LEU A 201 43.64 49.87 -1.00
CA LEU A 201 43.21 50.91 -0.06
C LEU A 201 44.42 51.51 0.66
N VAL A 202 45.32 50.68 1.18
CA VAL A 202 46.57 51.13 1.82
C VAL A 202 47.45 51.92 0.82
N GLU A 203 47.58 51.46 -0.41
CA GLU A 203 48.32 52.19 -1.45
C GLU A 203 47.67 53.55 -1.78
N ALA A 204 46.34 53.62 -1.83
CA ALA A 204 45.61 54.85 -2.07
C ALA A 204 45.74 55.82 -0.88
N GLU A 205 45.66 55.32 0.35
CA GLU A 205 45.90 56.09 1.57
C GLU A 205 47.32 56.66 1.60
N HIS A 206 48.32 55.84 1.28
CA HIS A 206 49.71 56.31 1.18
C HIS A 206 49.88 57.39 0.10
N LYS A 207 49.28 57.22 -1.07
CA LYS A 207 49.27 58.26 -2.13
C LYS A 207 48.59 59.54 -1.67
N ALA A 208 47.43 59.44 -1.01
CA ALA A 208 46.71 60.59 -0.47
C ALA A 208 47.56 61.32 0.58
N GLN A 209 48.21 60.58 1.48
CA GLN A 209 49.09 61.14 2.51
C GLN A 209 50.34 61.81 1.89
N SER A 210 50.91 61.20 0.84
CA SER A 210 52.02 61.80 0.08
C SER A 210 51.61 63.09 -0.63
N LEU A 211 50.44 63.12 -1.28
CA LEU A 211 49.89 64.33 -1.90
C LEU A 211 49.60 65.40 -0.86
N GLN A 212 49.06 65.02 0.31
CA GLN A 212 48.83 65.94 1.42
C GLN A 212 50.15 66.56 1.91
N THR A 213 51.19 65.74 2.12
CA THR A 213 52.51 66.23 2.53
C THR A 213 53.11 67.17 1.48
N ALA A 214 52.97 66.85 0.19
CA ALA A 214 53.41 67.71 -0.91
C ALA A 214 52.63 69.03 -0.95
N LEU A 215 51.32 68.99 -0.71
CA LEU A 215 50.49 70.19 -0.60
C LEU A 215 50.95 71.07 0.57
N GLU A 216 51.17 70.49 1.76
CA GLU A 216 51.69 71.21 2.93
C GLU A 216 53.07 71.84 2.65
N THR A 217 53.94 71.12 1.94
CA THR A 217 55.26 71.62 1.53
C THR A 217 55.14 72.80 0.55
N THR A 218 54.33 72.66 -0.51
CA THR A 218 54.10 73.75 -1.48
C THR A 218 53.41 74.95 -0.85
N GLN A 219 52.49 74.75 0.11
CA GLN A 219 51.89 75.83 0.89
C GLN A 219 52.95 76.55 1.75
N ALA A 220 53.86 75.82 2.38
CA ALA A 220 54.96 76.41 3.14
C ALA A 220 55.92 77.20 2.24
N GLU A 221 56.33 76.64 1.09
CA GLU A 221 57.16 77.34 0.11
C GLU A 221 56.48 78.62 -0.42
N LEU A 222 55.16 78.56 -0.66
CA LEU A 222 54.39 79.71 -1.12
C LEU A 222 54.28 80.78 -0.03
N PHE A 223 54.18 80.39 1.24
CA PHE A 223 54.23 81.30 2.38
C PHE A 223 55.60 81.96 2.53
N ASP A 224 56.70 81.21 2.39
CA ASP A 224 58.06 81.74 2.42
C ASP A 224 58.31 82.70 1.26
N LEU A 225 57.86 82.35 0.05
CA LEU A 225 57.95 83.22 -1.12
C LEU A 225 57.10 84.49 -0.95
N LYS A 226 55.92 84.36 -0.36
CA LYS A 226 55.06 85.50 -0.01
C LYS A 226 55.75 86.42 0.99
N THR A 227 56.39 85.85 2.02
CA THR A 227 57.16 86.60 3.02
C THR A 227 58.32 87.36 2.37
N LYS A 228 59.13 86.68 1.53
CA LYS A 228 60.22 87.31 0.77
C LYS A 228 59.73 88.40 -0.18
N TYR A 229 58.60 88.17 -0.86
CA TYR A 229 58.00 89.18 -1.73
C TYR A 229 57.57 90.42 -0.94
N ASP A 230 56.97 90.24 0.24
CA ASP A 230 56.57 91.34 1.11
C ASP A 230 57.81 92.08 1.65
N GLU A 231 58.88 91.37 2.04
CA GLU A 231 60.19 91.93 2.39
C GLU A 231 60.79 92.75 1.23
N ASP A 232 60.87 92.19 0.01
CA ASP A 232 61.35 92.90 -1.18
C ASP A 232 60.49 94.13 -1.49
N CYS A 233 59.17 94.03 -1.32
CA CYS A 233 58.26 95.16 -1.52
C CYS A 233 58.53 96.27 -0.50
N THR A 234 58.78 95.92 0.77
CA THR A 234 59.20 96.89 1.79
C THR A 234 60.57 97.49 1.50
N ALA A 235 61.56 96.69 1.12
CA ALA A 235 62.89 97.16 0.75
C ALA A 235 62.85 98.09 -0.47
N LYS A 236 62.01 97.78 -1.47
CA LYS A 236 61.77 98.67 -2.62
C LYS A 236 61.09 99.96 -2.23
N ALA A 237 60.14 99.92 -1.29
CA ALA A 237 59.53 101.12 -0.75
C ALA A 237 60.58 102.01 -0.04
N ASP A 238 61.46 101.40 0.78
CA ASP A 238 62.55 102.10 1.46
C ASP A 238 63.59 102.67 0.46
N GLU A 239 63.95 101.93 -0.59
CA GLU A 239 64.81 102.42 -1.69
C GLU A 239 64.16 103.63 -2.38
N ILE A 240 62.86 103.57 -2.66
CA ILE A 240 62.12 104.70 -3.24
C ILE A 240 62.13 105.89 -2.29
N GLU A 241 61.95 105.69 -0.99
CA GLU A 241 62.04 106.76 0.02
C GLU A 241 63.43 107.37 0.08
N MET A 242 64.49 106.57 0.02
CA MET A 242 65.87 107.04 -0.09
C MET A 242 66.12 107.85 -1.36
N VAL A 243 65.65 107.38 -2.52
CA VAL A 243 65.77 108.12 -3.78
C VAL A 243 64.94 109.40 -3.74
N MET A 244 63.75 109.38 -3.14
CA MET A 244 62.94 110.58 -2.95
C MET A 244 63.65 111.60 -2.06
N THR A 245 64.26 111.18 -0.95
CA THR A 245 65.00 112.08 -0.05
C THR A 245 66.29 112.61 -0.69
N ASP A 246 67.01 111.80 -1.47
CA ASP A 246 68.15 112.27 -2.26
C ASP A 246 67.74 113.19 -3.41
N LEU A 247 66.59 112.93 -4.05
CA LEU A 247 65.99 113.82 -5.03
C LEU A 247 65.58 115.14 -4.38
N GLU A 248 65.01 115.11 -3.18
CA GLU A 248 64.63 116.30 -2.42
C GLU A 248 65.87 117.11 -2.00
N ARG A 249 66.95 116.44 -1.58
CA ARG A 249 68.26 117.06 -1.31
C ARG A 249 68.91 117.61 -2.58
N ALA A 250 68.81 116.90 -3.70
CA ALA A 250 69.30 117.36 -5.00
C ALA A 250 68.50 118.57 -5.48
N ASN A 251 67.18 118.58 -5.28
CA ASN A 251 66.32 119.73 -5.53
C ASN A 251 66.66 120.90 -4.62
N GLN A 252 66.93 120.69 -3.34
CA GLN A 252 67.39 121.74 -2.43
C GLN A 252 68.76 122.32 -2.85
N ARG A 253 69.69 121.46 -3.31
CA ARG A 253 70.97 121.90 -3.90
C ARG A 253 70.78 122.63 -5.21
N ALA A 254 69.89 122.14 -6.07
CA ALA A 254 69.56 122.79 -7.34
C ALA A 254 68.93 124.15 -7.08
N GLU A 255 68.02 124.28 -6.11
CA GLU A 255 67.48 125.56 -5.66
C GLU A 255 68.56 126.47 -5.07
N ALA A 256 69.49 125.94 -4.27
CA ALA A 256 70.60 126.74 -3.71
C ALA A 256 71.55 127.24 -4.80
N ALA A 257 71.92 126.37 -5.75
CA ALA A 257 72.70 126.71 -6.92
C ALA A 257 71.93 127.67 -7.86
N GLN A 258 70.60 127.55 -7.94
CA GLN A 258 69.76 128.48 -8.68
C GLN A 258 69.76 129.86 -8.01
N ARG A 259 69.66 129.94 -6.67
CA ARG A 259 69.79 131.20 -5.93
C ARG A 259 71.17 131.83 -6.11
N GLU A 260 72.25 131.03 -6.12
CA GLU A 260 73.62 131.49 -6.42
C GLU A 260 73.78 131.94 -7.89
N ALA A 261 73.19 131.19 -8.83
CA ALA A 261 73.16 131.55 -10.24
C ALA A 261 72.33 132.81 -10.50
N ASP A 262 71.27 133.05 -9.73
CA ASP A 262 70.46 134.26 -9.79
C ASP A 262 71.16 135.46 -9.13
N THR A 263 71.89 135.26 -8.03
CA THR A 263 72.76 136.32 -7.44
C THR A 263 73.94 136.67 -8.35
N LEU A 264 74.53 135.68 -9.02
CA LEU A 264 75.57 135.89 -10.03
C LEU A 264 74.98 136.47 -11.33
N ARG A 265 73.74 136.16 -11.72
CA ARG A 265 73.01 136.83 -12.82
C ARG A 265 72.71 138.29 -12.48
N GLU A 266 72.34 138.63 -11.24
CA GLU A 266 72.18 140.03 -10.81
C GLU A 266 73.51 140.78 -10.87
N GLN A 267 74.65 140.15 -10.54
CA GLN A 267 75.97 140.76 -10.71
C GLN A 267 76.40 140.86 -12.19
N LEU A 268 76.06 139.89 -13.04
CA LEU A 268 76.39 139.89 -14.47
C LEU A 268 75.45 140.72 -15.37
N THR A 269 74.24 141.06 -14.93
CA THR A 269 73.33 141.98 -15.66
C THR A 269 73.71 143.47 -15.53
N SER A 270 74.61 143.81 -14.60
CA SER A 270 75.21 145.14 -14.46
C SER A 270 76.45 145.36 -15.34
N SER A 271 77.02 144.31 -15.94
CA SER A 271 78.26 144.40 -16.71
C SER A 271 78.23 143.44 -17.92
N ASN A 272 77.88 144.01 -19.08
CA ASN A 272 77.71 143.42 -20.42
C ASN A 272 76.28 142.88 -20.71
N GLN A 273 75.32 143.60 -21.31
CA GLN A 273 75.34 144.75 -22.22
C GLN A 273 76.46 144.77 -23.26
N SER A 274 76.70 143.63 -23.94
CA SER A 274 77.29 143.62 -25.28
C SER A 274 77.05 142.29 -25.99
N LEU A 275 76.18 142.35 -27.00
CA LEU A 275 76.18 141.64 -28.30
C LEU A 275 76.37 140.11 -28.37
N GLN A 276 75.29 139.49 -28.88
CA GLN A 276 75.23 138.37 -29.86
C GLN A 276 75.79 137.01 -29.42
N LEU A 277 75.34 135.85 -29.90
CA LEU A 277 74.16 135.27 -30.56
C LEU A 277 74.62 133.81 -30.79
N THR A 278 73.68 132.86 -30.98
CA THR A 278 73.87 131.55 -31.67
C THR A 278 74.38 130.43 -30.76
N THR A 279 73.86 129.20 -30.70
CA THR A 279 72.67 128.44 -31.17
C THR A 279 72.88 127.04 -30.58
N GLN A 280 71.84 126.33 -30.09
CA GLN A 280 71.62 124.90 -30.40
C GLN A 280 70.47 124.22 -29.64
N ILE A 281 69.86 123.28 -30.38
CA ILE A 281 69.28 121.99 -29.96
C ILE A 281 67.82 121.94 -29.44
N GLN A 282 67.02 121.28 -30.28
CA GLN A 282 66.11 120.13 -30.07
C GLN A 282 65.24 119.97 -28.82
N THR A 283 64.11 119.31 -29.13
CA THR A 283 63.23 118.44 -28.33
C THR A 283 61.99 119.08 -27.70
N THR A 284 60.85 118.72 -28.32
CA THR A 284 59.54 118.27 -27.77
C THR A 284 59.43 118.21 -26.24
N PRO A 285 58.25 118.46 -25.62
CA PRO A 285 57.00 117.77 -25.99
C PRO A 285 55.70 118.59 -25.77
N ASP A 286 54.58 118.08 -26.29
CA ASP A 286 53.44 117.61 -25.47
C ASP A 286 52.11 117.66 -26.25
N MET A 287 51.21 116.78 -25.82
CA MET A 287 49.76 116.80 -25.93
C MET A 287 49.03 116.15 -27.13
N VAL A 288 48.59 114.91 -26.85
CA VAL A 288 47.18 114.44 -26.89
C VAL A 288 46.51 114.29 -28.26
N ARG A 289 46.24 113.02 -28.65
CA ARG A 289 44.91 112.62 -29.17
C ARG A 289 44.61 111.12 -29.12
N CYS A 290 43.52 110.82 -28.40
CA CYS A 290 42.46 109.81 -28.55
C CYS A 290 42.73 108.34 -28.98
N PRO A 291 42.18 107.37 -28.19
CA PRO A 291 42.17 105.94 -28.49
C PRO A 291 40.82 105.46 -29.06
N ILE A 292 40.79 104.92 -30.29
CA ILE A 292 39.69 104.05 -30.78
C ILE A 292 40.28 103.07 -31.80
N ALA A 293 40.78 101.92 -31.38
CA ALA A 293 41.08 100.79 -32.29
C ALA A 293 41.32 99.43 -31.59
N VAL A 294 41.72 99.40 -30.31
CA VAL A 294 42.21 98.14 -29.69
C VAL A 294 41.10 97.27 -29.08
N SER A 295 39.93 97.84 -28.76
CA SER A 295 38.84 97.06 -28.14
C SER A 295 38.07 96.14 -29.11
N ARG A 296 38.23 96.31 -30.43
CA ARG A 296 37.50 95.51 -31.43
C ARG A 296 38.24 94.21 -31.80
N SER A 297 39.58 94.21 -31.75
CA SER A 297 40.40 93.04 -32.06
C SER A 297 40.51 92.03 -30.91
N SER A 298 40.45 92.48 -29.65
CA SER A 298 40.45 91.58 -28.48
C SER A 298 39.13 90.83 -28.31
N LEU A 299 37.99 91.50 -28.58
CA LEU A 299 36.67 90.89 -28.51
C LEU A 299 36.42 89.89 -29.65
N GLU A 300 36.93 90.12 -30.87
CA GLU A 300 36.82 89.14 -31.97
C GLU A 300 37.65 87.87 -31.73
N ALA A 301 38.84 87.98 -31.11
CA ALA A 301 39.66 86.82 -30.76
C ALA A 301 39.04 85.98 -29.64
N GLU A 302 38.40 86.63 -28.65
CA GLU A 302 37.72 85.97 -27.55
C GLU A 302 36.38 85.35 -27.96
N LEU A 303 35.62 86.01 -28.86
CA LEU A 303 34.42 85.43 -29.46
C LEU A 303 34.75 84.18 -30.27
N GLY A 304 35.83 84.21 -31.06
CA GLY A 304 36.29 83.04 -31.82
C GLY A 304 36.84 81.90 -30.95
N ALA A 305 37.37 82.19 -29.76
CA ALA A 305 37.74 81.16 -28.79
C ALA A 305 36.50 80.51 -28.15
N LYS A 306 35.48 81.32 -27.81
CA LYS A 306 34.20 80.84 -27.27
C LYS A 306 33.37 80.08 -28.31
N ASP A 307 33.41 80.45 -29.59
CA ASP A 307 32.76 79.68 -30.66
C ASP A 307 33.41 78.31 -30.84
N ARG A 308 34.75 78.20 -30.74
CA ARG A 308 35.45 76.90 -30.76
C ARG A 308 35.11 76.04 -29.54
N GLU A 309 35.03 76.64 -28.36
CA GLU A 309 34.60 75.95 -27.13
C GLU A 309 33.14 75.46 -27.24
N THR A 310 32.27 76.26 -27.85
CA THR A 310 30.87 75.88 -28.08
C THR A 310 30.75 74.72 -29.06
N VAL A 311 31.54 74.71 -30.15
CA VAL A 311 31.61 73.57 -31.08
C VAL A 311 32.11 72.31 -30.37
N GLN A 312 33.15 72.43 -29.54
CA GLN A 312 33.69 71.30 -28.77
C GLN A 312 32.66 70.74 -27.77
N LEU A 313 31.95 71.60 -27.04
CA LEU A 313 30.88 71.19 -26.12
C LEU A 313 29.70 70.56 -26.86
N VAL A 314 29.35 71.04 -28.06
CA VAL A 314 28.32 70.42 -28.91
C VAL A 314 28.74 69.03 -29.37
N GLU A 315 30.00 68.83 -29.75
CA GLU A 315 30.53 67.51 -30.09
C GLU A 315 30.55 66.56 -28.90
N ASP A 316 30.92 67.03 -27.71
CA ASP A 316 30.91 66.23 -26.48
C ASP A 316 29.49 65.85 -26.06
N VAL A 317 28.54 66.77 -26.17
CA VAL A 317 27.11 66.48 -25.95
C VAL A 317 26.60 65.45 -26.96
N GLN A 318 26.98 65.54 -28.24
CA GLN A 318 26.62 64.54 -29.25
C GLN A 318 27.26 63.17 -28.97
N ARG A 319 28.54 63.12 -28.56
CA ARG A 319 29.22 61.86 -28.16
C ARG A 319 28.57 61.22 -26.93
N LEU A 320 28.20 62.03 -25.92
CA LEU A 320 27.52 61.56 -24.73
C LEU A 320 26.09 61.10 -25.04
N GLN A 321 25.36 61.81 -25.90
CA GLN A 321 24.04 61.39 -26.39
C GLN A 321 24.10 60.08 -27.18
N ALA A 322 25.11 59.89 -28.02
CA ALA A 322 25.34 58.63 -28.73
C ALA A 322 25.66 57.48 -27.76
N SER A 323 26.50 57.73 -26.75
CA SER A 323 26.84 56.75 -25.73
C SER A 323 25.64 56.37 -24.85
N LEU A 324 24.82 57.35 -24.45
CA LEU A 324 23.57 57.12 -23.72
C LEU A 324 22.54 56.37 -24.58
N SER A 325 22.45 56.68 -25.87
CA SER A 325 21.55 55.96 -26.79
C SER A 325 21.98 54.50 -26.95
N LYS A 326 23.29 54.24 -27.10
CA LYS A 326 23.84 52.89 -27.17
C LYS A 326 23.65 52.12 -25.85
N LEU A 327 23.84 52.78 -24.70
CA LEU A 327 23.60 52.16 -23.40
C LEU A 327 22.11 51.84 -23.22
N ARG A 328 21.21 52.74 -23.61
CA ARG A 328 19.76 52.54 -23.59
C ARG A 328 19.34 51.38 -24.49
N GLU A 329 19.92 51.27 -25.68
CA GLU A 329 19.66 50.16 -26.59
C GLU A 329 20.20 48.82 -26.04
N SER A 330 21.40 48.82 -25.44
CA SER A 330 21.96 47.63 -24.77
C SER A 330 21.14 47.16 -23.56
N SER A 331 20.62 48.11 -22.77
CA SER A 331 19.76 47.80 -21.64
C SER A 331 18.39 47.33 -22.11
N SER A 332 17.81 47.97 -23.13
CA SER A 332 16.54 47.54 -23.74
C SER A 332 16.65 46.13 -24.31
N THR A 333 17.73 45.81 -25.01
CA THR A 333 17.97 44.46 -25.55
C THR A 333 18.15 43.44 -24.42
N GLN A 334 18.90 43.74 -23.37
CA GLN A 334 19.00 42.86 -22.19
C GLN A 334 17.65 42.64 -21.50
N ILE A 335 16.84 43.69 -21.34
CA ILE A 335 15.50 43.59 -20.74
C ILE A 335 14.61 42.70 -21.62
N THR A 336 14.59 42.91 -22.94
CA THR A 336 13.81 42.05 -23.85
C THR A 336 14.30 40.60 -23.82
N GLN A 337 15.62 40.37 -23.72
CA GLN A 337 16.18 39.03 -23.62
C GLN A 337 15.79 38.34 -22.30
N LEU A 338 15.87 39.04 -21.17
CA LEU A 338 15.44 38.52 -19.88
C LEU A 338 13.93 38.27 -19.85
N GLN A 339 13.14 39.12 -20.48
CA GLN A 339 11.69 38.97 -20.58
C GLN A 339 11.31 37.78 -21.46
N ILE A 340 12.03 37.53 -22.56
CA ILE A 340 11.90 36.31 -23.38
C ILE A 340 12.34 35.08 -22.59
N GLN A 341 13.43 35.15 -21.83
CA GLN A 341 13.87 34.01 -21.00
C GLN A 341 12.86 33.68 -19.89
N LEU A 342 12.28 34.70 -19.24
CA LEU A 342 11.22 34.52 -18.25
C LEU A 342 9.96 33.95 -18.89
N SER A 343 9.53 34.45 -20.05
CA SER A 343 8.36 33.92 -20.75
C SER A 343 8.57 32.49 -21.22
N THR A 344 9.76 32.16 -21.73
CA THR A 344 10.14 30.81 -22.14
C THR A 344 10.16 29.87 -20.94
N LYS A 345 10.83 30.22 -19.84
CA LYS A 345 10.83 29.40 -18.62
C LYS A 345 9.43 29.23 -18.02
N THR A 346 8.61 30.27 -18.06
CA THR A 346 7.22 30.21 -17.58
C THR A 346 6.37 29.32 -18.49
N ALA A 347 6.60 29.35 -19.81
CA ALA A 347 5.95 28.46 -20.76
C ALA A 347 6.39 27.01 -20.56
N THR A 348 7.69 26.74 -20.36
CA THR A 348 8.20 25.40 -20.05
C THR A 348 7.60 24.86 -18.76
N LEU A 349 7.57 25.66 -17.69
CA LEU A 349 6.94 25.25 -16.42
C LEU A 349 5.42 25.01 -16.56
N LYS A 350 4.73 25.78 -17.40
CA LYS A 350 3.31 25.52 -17.71
C LYS A 350 3.13 24.26 -18.55
N VAL A 351 4.01 24.00 -19.50
CA VAL A 351 3.99 22.78 -20.32
C VAL A 351 4.28 21.56 -19.45
N ASP A 352 5.28 21.59 -18.56
CA ASP A 352 5.56 20.50 -17.62
C ASP A 352 4.39 20.26 -16.62
N TYR A 353 3.72 21.33 -16.19
CA TYR A 353 2.53 21.24 -15.33
C TYR A 353 1.29 20.69 -16.06
N ILE A 354 1.19 20.89 -17.38
CA ILE A 354 0.09 20.39 -18.21
C ILE A 354 0.40 18.98 -18.75
N ASP A 355 1.65 18.65 -19.09
CA ASP A 355 2.04 17.31 -19.57
C ASP A 355 1.96 16.24 -18.47
N THR A 356 2.13 16.61 -17.20
CA THR A 356 1.91 15.70 -16.05
C THR A 356 0.42 15.41 -15.79
N HIS A 357 -0.51 16.17 -16.40
CA HIS A 357 -1.96 16.00 -16.21
C HIS A 357 -2.76 15.76 -17.50
N THR A 358 -2.13 15.80 -18.67
CA THR A 358 -2.78 15.54 -19.97
C THR A 358 -2.13 14.44 -20.81
N SER A 359 -1.00 13.86 -20.37
CA SER A 359 -0.39 12.64 -20.95
C SER A 359 -1.11 11.34 -20.51
N LEU A 360 -2.44 11.42 -20.33
CA LEU A 360 -3.34 10.27 -20.21
C LEU A 360 -4.49 10.34 -21.22
N SER A 361 -4.29 10.93 -22.41
CA SER A 361 -5.12 10.62 -23.59
C SER A 361 -4.58 11.25 -24.88
N HIS A 362 -4.37 10.39 -25.88
CA HIS A 362 -4.34 10.68 -27.33
C HIS A 362 -3.01 10.94 -28.05
N THR A 363 -2.60 9.88 -28.75
CA THR A 363 -1.71 9.76 -29.91
C THR A 363 -2.31 10.35 -31.20
N HIS A 364 -1.49 11.01 -32.03
CA HIS A 364 -1.62 10.94 -33.49
C HIS A 364 -0.29 11.16 -34.23
N THR A 365 -0.13 10.37 -35.30
CA THR A 365 1.05 10.13 -36.14
C THR A 365 1.07 11.00 -37.41
N HIS A 366 2.23 11.52 -37.84
CA HIS A 366 2.55 11.69 -39.27
C HIS A 366 4.06 11.85 -39.64
N THR A 367 4.48 10.99 -40.58
CA THR A 367 5.51 10.92 -41.66
C THR A 367 6.62 11.99 -41.86
N HIS A 368 7.91 11.58 -41.85
CA HIS A 368 8.86 11.79 -42.98
C HIS A 368 10.15 10.92 -42.93
N THR A 369 10.67 10.66 -44.13
CA THR A 369 11.68 9.72 -44.66
C THR A 369 13.14 9.85 -44.19
N HIS A 370 13.80 8.72 -43.82
CA HIS A 370 15.22 8.43 -44.17
C HIS A 370 15.61 6.94 -43.98
N THR A 371 16.61 6.53 -44.73
CA THR A 371 16.99 5.19 -45.23
C THR A 371 17.58 4.16 -44.22
N HIS A 372 17.01 2.94 -44.25
CA HIS A 372 17.45 1.57 -43.86
C HIS A 372 18.54 1.29 -42.77
N THR A 373 18.17 0.48 -41.76
CA THR A 373 18.72 -0.88 -41.47
C THR A 373 17.72 -1.65 -40.56
N HIS A 374 17.41 -2.92 -40.87
CA HIS A 374 16.31 -3.73 -40.30
C HIS A 374 16.63 -4.37 -38.93
N THR A 375 15.71 -4.29 -37.96
CA THR A 375 15.46 -5.33 -36.94
C THR A 375 14.00 -5.18 -36.43
N HIS A 376 13.23 -6.26 -36.45
CA HIS A 376 11.78 -6.29 -36.14
C HIS A 376 11.54 -6.32 -34.63
N THR A 377 10.65 -5.48 -34.08
CA THR A 377 10.13 -5.64 -32.71
C THR A 377 8.65 -5.22 -32.66
N HIS A 378 7.80 -6.14 -32.20
CA HIS A 378 6.36 -5.97 -32.02
C HIS A 378 6.06 -4.95 -30.91
N THR A 379 5.21 -3.97 -31.20
CA THR A 379 4.64 -3.05 -30.20
C THR A 379 3.28 -3.59 -29.76
N HIS A 380 3.18 -4.09 -28.53
CA HIS A 380 1.89 -4.38 -27.90
C HIS A 380 1.43 -3.17 -27.08
N THR A 381 0.17 -2.80 -27.33
CA THR A 381 -0.59 -1.71 -26.73
C THR A 381 -0.68 -1.80 -25.20
N CYS A 382 0.16 -1.04 -24.50
CA CYS A 382 0.08 -0.85 -23.05
C CYS A 382 -1.00 0.19 -22.70
N SER A 383 -2.26 -0.24 -22.62
CA SER A 383 -3.38 0.54 -22.03
C SER A 383 -4.45 -0.32 -21.36
N HIS A 384 -4.29 -1.65 -21.39
CA HIS A 384 -5.19 -2.59 -20.74
C HIS A 384 -4.97 -2.78 -19.21
N PRO A 385 -3.75 -2.64 -18.64
CA PRO A 385 -3.58 -2.93 -17.22
C PRO A 385 -4.20 -1.87 -16.30
N HIS A 386 -4.24 -0.59 -16.71
CA HIS A 386 -4.76 0.47 -15.83
C HIS A 386 -6.28 0.44 -15.70
N THR A 387 -7.00 0.22 -16.81
CA THR A 387 -8.46 0.06 -16.82
C THR A 387 -8.91 -1.23 -16.14
N TYR A 388 -8.15 -2.32 -16.29
CA TYR A 388 -8.41 -3.57 -15.58
C TYR A 388 -8.24 -3.42 -14.08
N LEU A 389 -7.13 -2.82 -13.63
CA LEU A 389 -6.87 -2.55 -12.21
C LEU A 389 -7.91 -1.60 -11.59
N GLN A 390 -8.39 -0.60 -12.35
CA GLN A 390 -9.42 0.32 -11.87
C GLN A 390 -10.79 -0.37 -11.72
N LEU A 391 -11.12 -1.31 -12.61
CA LEU A 391 -12.32 -2.13 -12.49
C LEU A 391 -12.22 -3.10 -11.31
N GLU A 392 -11.09 -3.78 -11.13
CA GLU A 392 -10.87 -4.67 -9.99
C GLU A 392 -10.92 -3.91 -8.66
N PHE A 393 -10.30 -2.73 -8.58
CA PHE A 393 -10.39 -1.87 -7.39
C PHE A 393 -11.84 -1.46 -7.08
N SER A 394 -12.61 -1.06 -8.10
CA SER A 394 -14.02 -0.70 -7.92
C SER A 394 -14.89 -1.89 -7.48
N SER A 395 -14.57 -3.09 -7.97
CA SER A 395 -15.23 -4.33 -7.59
C SER A 395 -14.91 -4.69 -6.14
N ALA A 396 -13.63 -4.63 -5.76
CA ALA A 396 -13.15 -4.89 -4.40
C ALA A 396 -13.73 -3.91 -3.37
N VAL A 397 -13.87 -2.63 -3.72
CA VAL A 397 -14.52 -1.64 -2.85
C VAL A 397 -16.00 -1.97 -2.63
N ARG A 398 -16.70 -2.43 -3.66
CA ARG A 398 -18.11 -2.82 -3.58
C ARG A 398 -18.32 -4.06 -2.72
N THR A 399 -17.54 -5.11 -2.95
CA THR A 399 -17.61 -6.34 -2.15
C THR A 399 -17.21 -6.08 -0.69
N SER A 400 -16.24 -5.20 -0.45
CA SER A 400 -15.87 -4.77 0.90
C SER A 400 -17.00 -3.99 1.59
N ALA A 401 -17.76 -3.17 0.86
CA ALA A 401 -18.94 -2.49 1.40
C ALA A 401 -20.09 -3.47 1.71
N GLU A 402 -20.34 -4.44 0.84
CA GLU A 402 -21.34 -5.51 1.04
C GLU A 402 -20.99 -6.39 2.23
N GLN A 403 -19.71 -6.77 2.37
CA GLN A 403 -19.23 -7.52 3.52
C GLN A 403 -19.41 -6.74 4.82
N ARG A 404 -19.09 -5.44 4.85
CA ARG A 404 -19.33 -4.58 6.02
C ARG A 404 -20.82 -4.52 6.39
N ALA A 405 -21.72 -4.41 5.40
CA ALA A 405 -23.15 -4.42 5.65
C ALA A 405 -23.64 -5.75 6.22
N LEU A 406 -23.10 -6.87 5.74
CA LEU A 406 -23.44 -8.20 6.25
C LEU A 406 -22.94 -8.40 7.68
N ILE A 407 -21.73 -7.94 8.00
CA ILE A 407 -21.17 -8.00 9.36
C ILE A 407 -22.06 -7.20 10.33
N LEU A 408 -22.43 -5.97 9.96
CA LEU A 408 -23.34 -5.16 10.78
C LEU A 408 -24.70 -5.84 11.01
N LYS A 409 -25.21 -6.54 9.98
CA LYS A 409 -26.46 -7.31 10.11
C LYS A 409 -26.29 -8.51 11.04
N LEU A 410 -25.19 -9.25 10.92
CA LEU A 410 -24.90 -10.39 11.80
C LEU A 410 -24.67 -9.95 13.26
N GLU A 411 -24.01 -8.81 13.48
CA GLU A 411 -23.83 -8.23 14.80
C GLU A 411 -25.18 -7.82 15.42
N HIS A 412 -26.05 -7.19 14.62
CA HIS A 412 -27.42 -6.87 15.03
C HIS A 412 -28.24 -8.12 15.37
N ASP A 413 -28.17 -9.16 14.53
CA ASP A 413 -28.89 -10.40 14.73
C ASP A 413 -28.37 -11.17 15.95
N LEU A 414 -27.05 -11.19 16.18
CA LEU A 414 -26.44 -11.77 17.39
C LEU A 414 -26.84 -11.02 18.66
N SER A 415 -26.87 -9.68 18.59
CA SER A 415 -27.35 -8.84 19.69
C SER A 415 -28.84 -9.09 19.98
N SER A 416 -29.65 -9.28 18.94
CA SER A 416 -31.07 -9.66 19.06
C SER A 416 -31.24 -11.04 19.69
N ILE A 417 -30.40 -12.02 19.33
CA ILE A 417 -30.42 -13.35 19.95
C ILE A 417 -29.93 -13.31 21.41
N GLN A 418 -28.91 -12.51 21.72
CA GLN A 418 -28.43 -12.33 23.09
C GLN A 418 -29.45 -11.66 23.99
N THR A 419 -30.18 -10.65 23.48
CA THR A 419 -31.29 -10.03 24.21
C THR A 419 -32.44 -11.02 24.45
N MET A 420 -32.76 -11.88 23.48
CA MET A 420 -33.72 -12.98 23.67
C MET A 420 -33.24 -14.02 24.70
N SER A 421 -31.95 -14.41 24.67
CA SER A 421 -31.37 -15.33 25.67
C SER A 421 -31.35 -14.75 27.09
N SER A 422 -31.37 -13.42 27.22
CA SER A 422 -31.43 -12.73 28.52
C SER A 422 -32.86 -12.58 29.07
N MET A 423 -33.90 -12.83 28.27
CA MET A 423 -35.27 -12.96 28.78
C MET A 423 -35.43 -14.35 29.39
N LEU A 424 -35.61 -14.37 30.72
CA LEU A 424 -35.70 -15.59 31.52
C LEU A 424 -36.62 -16.65 30.90
N ARG A 425 -36.11 -17.88 30.86
CA ARG A 425 -36.88 -19.12 30.66
C ARG A 425 -37.99 -19.15 31.74
N PRO A 426 -39.28 -19.16 31.38
CA PRO A 426 -40.32 -19.31 32.39
C PRO A 426 -40.19 -20.70 32.99
N ASP A 427 -40.19 -20.78 34.33
CA ASP A 427 -40.38 -22.04 35.01
C ASP A 427 -41.70 -22.67 34.55
N ALA A 428 -41.68 -23.99 34.46
CA ALA A 428 -42.74 -24.81 33.90
C ALA A 428 -44.02 -24.70 34.74
N ASP A 429 -44.84 -23.69 34.49
CA ASP A 429 -46.26 -23.70 34.77
C ASP A 429 -46.99 -22.85 33.73
N GLY A 430 -47.93 -23.49 33.03
CA GLY A 430 -48.61 -22.94 31.88
C GLY A 430 -49.32 -21.63 32.19
N ALA A 431 -48.77 -20.52 31.69
CA ALA A 431 -49.44 -19.23 31.63
C ALA A 431 -49.44 -18.71 30.19
N ASP A 432 -50.67 -18.53 29.71
CA ASP A 432 -51.18 -17.81 28.55
C ASP A 432 -50.16 -17.27 27.51
N LEU A 433 -50.08 -17.96 26.38
CA LEU A 433 -49.18 -17.67 25.24
C LEU A 433 -49.64 -16.48 24.37
N THR A 434 -50.74 -15.81 24.74
CA THR A 434 -51.36 -14.80 23.88
C THR A 434 -50.70 -13.41 23.98
N SER A 435 -49.96 -13.08 25.05
CA SER A 435 -49.23 -11.78 25.13
C SER A 435 -47.84 -11.79 24.48
N MET A 436 -47.32 -12.95 24.06
CA MET A 436 -45.97 -13.08 23.52
C MET A 436 -45.85 -12.80 22.01
N ILE A 437 -46.96 -12.76 21.25
CA ILE A 437 -46.93 -12.61 19.79
C ILE A 437 -46.57 -11.17 19.35
N ASP A 438 -46.85 -10.18 20.20
CA ASP A 438 -46.57 -8.77 19.88
C ASP A 438 -45.13 -8.34 20.16
N THR A 439 -44.32 -9.17 20.82
CA THR A 439 -42.92 -8.85 21.16
C THR A 439 -41.88 -9.58 20.29
N ILE A 440 -42.33 -10.24 19.22
CA ILE A 440 -41.45 -10.94 18.27
C ILE A 440 -40.98 -9.95 17.18
N PRO A 441 -39.66 -9.75 16.99
CA PRO A 441 -39.10 -8.91 15.92
C PRO A 441 -39.54 -9.39 14.53
N GLU A 442 -39.82 -8.45 13.61
CA GLU A 442 -40.31 -8.73 12.23
C GLU A 442 -39.55 -9.81 11.46
N PRO A 443 -38.21 -9.93 11.52
CA PRO A 443 -37.48 -10.95 10.77
C PRO A 443 -37.88 -12.38 11.16
N ILE A 444 -38.23 -12.60 12.43
CA ILE A 444 -38.69 -13.89 12.93
C ILE A 444 -40.15 -14.14 12.55
N LYS A 445 -40.98 -13.08 12.53
CA LYS A 445 -42.35 -13.16 11.99
C LYS A 445 -42.33 -13.55 10.50
N GLU A 446 -41.43 -12.97 9.71
CA GLU A 446 -41.25 -13.31 8.29
C GLU A 446 -40.78 -14.76 8.10
N ALA A 447 -39.75 -15.20 8.83
CA ALA A 447 -39.23 -16.56 8.73
C ALA A 447 -40.25 -17.62 9.18
N THR A 448 -41.06 -17.30 10.20
CA THR A 448 -42.12 -18.19 10.71
C THR A 448 -43.33 -18.21 9.77
N ALA A 449 -43.69 -17.08 9.18
CA ALA A 449 -44.76 -16.98 8.18
C ALA A 449 -44.44 -17.77 6.89
N MET A 450 -43.15 -17.86 6.51
CA MET A 450 -42.73 -18.70 5.38
C MET A 450 -42.93 -20.21 5.63
N PHE A 451 -43.00 -20.64 6.89
CA PHE A 451 -43.30 -22.04 7.25
C PHE A 451 -44.79 -22.32 7.47
N ALA A 452 -45.59 -21.30 7.79
CA ALA A 452 -47.03 -21.45 8.10
C ALA A 452 -47.94 -21.61 6.86
N GLY A 453 -47.40 -21.46 5.64
CA GLY A 453 -48.17 -21.49 4.38
C GLY A 453 -48.60 -22.87 3.86
N LEU A 454 -48.23 -23.97 4.52
CA LEU A 454 -48.65 -25.32 4.15
C LEU A 454 -49.53 -25.91 5.25
N GLY A 455 -50.83 -26.01 4.95
CA GLY A 455 -51.87 -26.40 5.90
C GLY A 455 -51.55 -27.68 6.66
N MET A 456 -51.56 -27.58 8.00
CA MET A 456 -51.52 -28.74 8.89
C MET A 456 -52.95 -29.18 9.19
N ALA A 457 -53.39 -30.26 8.52
CA ALA A 457 -54.39 -31.16 9.09
C ALA A 457 -53.67 -32.18 10.00
N PRO A 458 -54.28 -32.64 11.10
CA PRO A 458 -53.56 -33.38 12.12
C PRO A 458 -53.64 -34.89 11.84
N GLN A 459 -52.57 -35.52 11.32
CA GLN A 459 -52.36 -36.98 11.46
C GLN A 459 -50.90 -37.40 11.24
N GLY A 460 -50.43 -38.27 12.14
CA GLY A 460 -49.53 -39.38 11.82
C GLY A 460 -48.04 -39.14 12.07
N GLU A 461 -47.48 -39.86 13.06
CA GLU A 461 -46.04 -40.07 13.23
C GLU A 461 -45.39 -40.50 11.89
N LEU A 462 -44.41 -39.73 11.40
CA LEU A 462 -43.64 -40.09 10.20
C LEU A 462 -42.48 -41.05 10.55
N PRO A 463 -42.10 -41.97 9.63
CA PRO A 463 -41.11 -43.01 9.91
C PRO A 463 -39.68 -42.43 9.98
N GLN A 464 -38.97 -42.74 11.07
CA GLN A 464 -37.58 -42.33 11.36
C GLN A 464 -36.60 -42.44 10.17
N GLY A 465 -36.79 -43.39 9.25
CA GLY A 465 -35.90 -43.59 8.10
C GLY A 465 -35.91 -42.49 7.04
N GLN A 466 -36.97 -41.67 6.94
CA GLN A 466 -36.97 -40.51 6.02
C GLN A 466 -36.21 -39.31 6.61
N MET A 467 -36.15 -39.21 7.93
CA MET A 467 -35.44 -38.14 8.62
C MET A 467 -33.92 -38.32 8.50
N ASP A 468 -33.44 -39.56 8.62
CA ASP A 468 -32.02 -39.89 8.43
C ASP A 468 -31.56 -39.66 6.98
N SER A 469 -32.44 -39.92 6.00
CA SER A 469 -32.16 -39.65 4.59
C SER A 469 -32.05 -38.14 4.31
N LEU A 470 -32.95 -37.33 4.88
CA LEU A 470 -32.88 -35.87 4.77
C LEU A 470 -31.66 -35.28 5.49
N LEU A 471 -31.31 -35.80 6.67
CA LEU A 471 -30.10 -35.40 7.40
C LEU A 471 -28.83 -35.75 6.62
N SER A 472 -28.79 -36.92 5.96
CA SER A 472 -27.68 -37.33 5.10
C SER A 472 -27.56 -36.47 3.83
N ILE A 473 -28.68 -35.99 3.28
CA ILE A 473 -28.68 -35.08 2.12
C ILE A 473 -28.21 -33.70 2.54
N ILE A 474 -28.68 -33.19 3.69
CA ILE A 474 -28.30 -31.88 4.23
C ILE A 474 -26.83 -31.89 4.65
N SER A 475 -26.33 -32.95 5.27
CA SER A 475 -24.91 -33.09 5.62
C SER A 475 -24.03 -33.11 4.37
N SER A 476 -24.42 -33.86 3.34
CA SER A 476 -23.72 -33.88 2.05
C SER A 476 -23.71 -32.52 1.36
N GLN A 477 -24.83 -31.79 1.37
CA GLN A 477 -24.88 -30.43 0.82
C GLN A 477 -23.97 -29.47 1.60
N ARG A 478 -23.99 -29.55 2.93
CA ARG A 478 -23.16 -28.71 3.81
C ARG A 478 -21.66 -29.00 3.65
N GLU A 479 -21.30 -30.24 3.35
CA GLU A 479 -19.92 -30.64 3.00
C GLU A 479 -19.50 -30.04 1.66
N ARG A 480 -20.35 -30.16 0.62
CA ARG A 480 -20.09 -29.57 -0.71
C ARG A 480 -19.92 -28.07 -0.66
N PHE A 481 -20.73 -27.37 0.15
CA PHE A 481 -20.58 -25.93 0.35
C PHE A 481 -19.26 -25.58 1.06
N ARG A 482 -18.82 -26.37 2.04
CA ARG A 482 -17.51 -26.19 2.69
C ARG A 482 -16.35 -26.40 1.71
N SER A 483 -16.37 -27.47 0.91
CA SER A 483 -15.34 -27.71 -0.11
C SER A 483 -15.31 -26.61 -1.16
N ARG A 484 -16.47 -26.12 -1.62
CA ARG A 484 -16.54 -25.02 -2.59
C ARG A 484 -16.00 -23.71 -2.02
N ASN A 485 -16.23 -23.43 -0.74
CA ASN A 485 -15.65 -22.26 -0.08
C ASN A 485 -14.13 -22.39 0.07
N GLN A 486 -13.61 -23.57 0.42
CA GLN A 486 -12.16 -23.82 0.45
C GLN A 486 -11.52 -23.65 -0.93
N GLU A 487 -12.19 -24.10 -2.00
CA GLU A 487 -11.71 -23.94 -3.38
C GLU A 487 -11.74 -22.46 -3.82
N LEU A 488 -12.75 -21.71 -3.40
CA LEU A 488 -12.83 -20.26 -3.60
C LEU A 488 -11.74 -19.50 -2.82
N GLU A 489 -11.43 -19.90 -1.58
CA GLU A 489 -10.34 -19.33 -0.79
C GLU A 489 -8.96 -19.67 -1.38
N ALA A 490 -8.78 -20.90 -1.89
CA ALA A 490 -7.56 -21.32 -2.57
C ALA A 490 -7.34 -20.57 -3.90
N THR A 491 -8.41 -20.33 -4.66
CA THR A 491 -8.33 -19.53 -5.90
C THR A 491 -8.13 -18.04 -5.63
N GLN A 492 -8.68 -17.50 -4.53
CA GLN A 492 -8.44 -16.12 -4.10
C GLN A 492 -6.97 -15.92 -3.67
N THR A 493 -6.42 -16.83 -2.87
CA THR A 493 -5.00 -16.81 -2.46
C THR A 493 -4.02 -17.09 -3.60
N GLY A 494 -4.44 -17.82 -4.64
CA GLY A 494 -3.68 -18.00 -5.87
C GLY A 494 -3.60 -16.75 -6.75
N ARG A 495 -4.63 -15.87 -6.70
CA ARG A 495 -4.69 -14.63 -7.48
C ARG A 495 -3.82 -13.50 -6.93
N ASP A 496 -3.47 -13.56 -5.64
CA ASP A 496 -2.58 -12.60 -4.97
C ASP A 496 -1.08 -12.93 -5.12
N ARG A 497 -0.72 -13.98 -5.89
CA ARG A 497 0.68 -14.18 -6.30
C ARG A 497 0.97 -13.34 -7.55
N PRO A 498 1.90 -12.38 -7.51
CA PRO A 498 2.32 -11.66 -8.71
C PRO A 498 2.94 -12.66 -9.69
N GLU A 499 2.39 -12.74 -10.90
CA GLU A 499 3.03 -13.41 -12.03
C GLU A 499 4.40 -12.77 -12.26
N THR A 500 5.46 -13.43 -11.78
CA THR A 500 6.83 -13.16 -12.23
C THR A 500 6.92 -13.58 -13.70
N VAL A 501 6.77 -12.58 -14.58
CA VAL A 501 7.15 -12.62 -15.99
C VAL A 501 8.65 -12.95 -16.06
N GLN A 502 8.98 -14.09 -16.66
CA GLN A 502 10.31 -14.37 -17.22
C GLN A 502 10.39 -13.84 -18.65
#